data_AF-A0A2M8PKD0-F1
#
_entry.id   AF-A0A2M8PKD0-F1
#
_cell.length_a   1.000
_cell.length_b   1.000
_cell.length_c   1.000
_cell.angle_alpha   90.00
_cell.angle_beta   90.00
_cell.angle_gamma   90.00
#
_symmetry.space_group_name_H-M   'P 1'
#
loop_
_entity.id
_entity.type
_entity.pdbx_description
1 polymer ?
#
loop_
_entity_poly.entity_id
_entity_poly.type
_entity_poly.pdbx_seq_one_letter_code
_entity_poly.pdbx_strand_id
1 'polypeptide(L)'
;GFYSATDADSEGVEGKFFVWSKAELEEILGDDAPIAIEYWGITTRGNFEGHNILHVPNDAETVAERLQISVDELQERLAHIKDKLFAARTQRVAPSLDDKILAAWNGLMLASLAEAARVLKREDYLIAAERAGEFILNHMT
;
A
#
# COMPACT_ATOMS: atom_id res chain seq x y z
N GLY A 1 18.76 1.86 10.98
CA GLY A 1 18.74 0.67 10.12
C GLY A 1 17.36 0.45 9.57
N PHE A 2 17.20 -0.48 8.65
CA PHE A 2 15.93 -0.94 8.10
C PHE A 2 15.52 -2.25 8.80
N TYR A 3 14.24 -2.34 9.15
CA TYR A 3 13.63 -3.57 9.63
C TYR A 3 13.46 -4.56 8.50
N SER A 4 13.36 -5.83 8.87
CA SER A 4 13.44 -6.94 7.93
C SER A 4 12.14 -7.13 7.14
N ALA A 5 10.98 -7.14 7.82
CA ALA A 5 9.71 -7.40 7.18
C ALA A 5 8.54 -6.91 8.04
N THR A 6 7.37 -6.85 7.42
CA THR A 6 6.09 -6.85 8.10
C THR A 6 5.44 -8.20 7.79
N ASP A 7 4.86 -8.85 8.80
CA ASP A 7 4.15 -10.11 8.63
C ASP A 7 3.00 -9.95 7.63
N ALA A 8 2.61 -11.05 6.99
CA ALA A 8 1.40 -11.10 6.19
C ALA A 8 0.16 -11.31 7.07
N ASP A 9 0.33 -11.91 8.26
CA ASP A 9 -0.75 -12.24 9.17
C ASP A 9 -1.19 -11.05 10.03
N SER A 10 -2.50 -10.83 10.05
CA SER A 10 -3.16 -9.99 11.04
C SER A 10 -4.24 -10.80 11.73
N GLU A 11 -4.18 -10.86 13.07
CA GLU A 11 -5.07 -11.70 13.91
C GLU A 11 -5.04 -13.19 13.52
N GLY A 12 -3.88 -13.69 13.09
CA GLY A 12 -3.71 -15.09 12.66
C GLY A 12 -4.37 -15.44 11.33
N VAL A 13 -4.72 -14.43 10.53
CA VAL A 13 -5.26 -14.59 9.18
C VAL A 13 -4.39 -13.82 8.19
N GLU A 14 -3.82 -14.55 7.23
CA GLU A 14 -2.96 -14.00 6.18
C GLU A 14 -3.72 -12.96 5.34
N GLY A 15 -3.13 -11.79 5.14
CA GLY A 15 -3.67 -10.75 4.28
C GLY A 15 -4.92 -10.02 4.81
N LYS A 16 -5.47 -10.39 5.98
CA LYS A 16 -6.71 -9.80 6.56
C LYS A 16 -6.68 -8.28 6.63
N PHE A 17 -5.50 -7.71 6.90
CA PHE A 17 -5.32 -6.26 6.96
C PHE A 17 -5.55 -5.57 5.60
N PHE A 18 -5.34 -6.26 4.48
CA PHE A 18 -5.33 -5.67 3.14
C PHE A 18 -6.56 -5.99 2.28
N VAL A 19 -7.37 -6.96 2.68
CA VAL A 19 -8.53 -7.42 1.90
C VAL A 19 -9.82 -6.73 2.33
N TRP A 20 -10.78 -6.66 1.42
CA TRP A 20 -12.08 -6.01 1.61
C TRP A 20 -13.23 -6.87 1.13
N SER A 21 -14.34 -6.91 1.86
CA SER A 21 -15.59 -7.45 1.33
C SER A 21 -16.35 -6.37 0.55
N LYS A 22 -17.19 -6.78 -0.40
CA LYS A 22 -18.05 -5.82 -1.11
C LYS A 22 -18.99 -5.07 -0.14
N ALA A 23 -19.58 -5.79 0.82
CA ALA A 23 -20.49 -5.22 1.81
C ALA A 23 -19.80 -4.19 2.71
N GLU A 24 -18.56 -4.45 3.12
CA GLU A 24 -17.76 -3.50 3.90
C GLU A 24 -17.46 -2.21 3.11
N LEU A 25 -17.13 -2.33 1.81
CA LEU A 25 -16.94 -1.16 0.97
C LEU A 25 -18.23 -0.35 0.82
N GLU A 26 -19.37 -1.01 0.65
CA GLU A 26 -20.68 -0.36 0.58
C GLU A 26 -21.03 0.38 1.89
N GLU A 27 -20.74 -0.22 3.04
CA GLU A 27 -20.96 0.40 4.36
C GLU A 27 -20.08 1.63 4.59
N ILE A 28 -18.78 1.54 4.27
CA ILE A 28 -17.82 2.63 4.53
C ILE A 28 -18.00 3.79 3.55
N LEU A 29 -18.29 3.48 2.29
CA LEU A 29 -18.23 4.47 1.20
C LEU A 29 -19.60 5.07 0.89
N GLY A 30 -20.71 4.36 1.17
CA GLY A 30 -22.06 4.81 0.84
C GLY A 30 -22.19 5.16 -0.65
N ASP A 31 -22.53 6.40 -0.96
CA ASP A 31 -22.71 6.89 -2.34
C ASP A 31 -21.44 6.80 -3.20
N ASP A 32 -20.26 6.70 -2.59
CA ASP A 32 -18.98 6.50 -3.28
C ASP A 32 -18.72 5.04 -3.67
N ALA A 33 -19.46 4.08 -3.11
CA ALA A 33 -19.21 2.65 -3.30
C ALA A 33 -19.26 2.21 -4.77
N PRO A 34 -20.20 2.68 -5.63
CA PRO A 34 -20.22 2.30 -7.05
C PRO A 34 -18.93 2.64 -7.78
N ILE A 35 -18.31 3.79 -7.45
CA ILE A 35 -17.03 4.21 -8.05
C ILE A 35 -15.91 3.24 -7.66
N ALA A 36 -15.81 2.92 -6.36
CA ALA A 36 -14.82 1.97 -5.87
C ALA A 36 -15.00 0.57 -6.47
N ILE A 37 -16.26 0.11 -6.58
CA ILE A 37 -16.60 -1.21 -7.13
C ILE A 37 -16.18 -1.30 -8.59
N GLU A 38 -16.50 -0.30 -9.40
CA GLU A 38 -16.15 -0.30 -10.82
C GLU A 38 -14.62 -0.15 -11.01
N TYR A 39 -14.00 0.80 -10.31
CA TYR A 39 -12.58 1.11 -10.48
C TYR A 39 -11.67 -0.04 -10.05
N TRP A 40 -12.01 -0.75 -8.96
CA TRP A 40 -11.21 -1.88 -8.46
C TRP A 40 -11.74 -3.26 -8.86
N GLY A 41 -12.79 -3.32 -9.68
CA GLY A 41 -13.39 -4.59 -10.14
C GLY A 41 -13.88 -5.48 -8.99
N ILE A 42 -14.52 -4.87 -7.98
CA ILE A 42 -14.96 -5.55 -6.77
C ILE A 42 -16.11 -6.52 -7.08
N THR A 43 -16.00 -7.75 -6.60
CA THR A 43 -17.06 -8.74 -6.72
C THR A 43 -17.47 -9.30 -5.37
N THR A 44 -18.70 -9.80 -5.26
CA THR A 44 -19.18 -10.49 -4.05
C THR A 44 -18.39 -11.77 -3.76
N ARG A 45 -17.90 -12.46 -4.80
CA ARG A 45 -17.07 -13.66 -4.66
C ARG A 45 -15.65 -13.33 -4.18
N GLY A 46 -15.17 -12.13 -4.46
CA GLY A 46 -13.78 -11.78 -4.25
C GLY A 46 -12.84 -12.30 -5.33
N ASN A 47 -11.61 -11.79 -5.32
CA ASN A 47 -10.48 -12.28 -6.12
C ASN A 47 -9.42 -13.01 -5.25
N PHE A 48 -9.60 -13.06 -3.93
CA PHE A 48 -8.72 -13.73 -2.98
C PHE A 48 -9.52 -14.23 -1.78
N GLU A 49 -9.61 -15.54 -1.59
CA GLU A 49 -10.21 -16.16 -0.39
C GLU A 49 -11.57 -15.57 0.06
N GLY A 50 -12.48 -15.35 -0.89
CA GLY A 50 -13.81 -14.77 -0.60
C GLY A 50 -13.82 -13.24 -0.40
N HIS A 51 -12.67 -12.58 -0.50
CA HIS A 51 -12.48 -11.14 -0.35
C HIS A 51 -11.81 -10.53 -1.59
N ASN A 52 -11.72 -9.20 -1.63
CA ASN A 52 -11.13 -8.45 -2.71
C ASN A 52 -9.81 -7.81 -2.27
N ILE A 53 -8.73 -8.11 -2.99
CA ILE A 53 -7.52 -7.31 -3.07
C ILE A 53 -7.78 -6.21 -4.10
N LEU A 54 -7.65 -4.95 -3.69
CA LEU A 54 -7.83 -3.81 -4.58
C LEU A 54 -6.74 -3.83 -5.65
N HIS A 55 -7.16 -3.90 -6.91
CA HIS A 55 -6.31 -3.88 -8.10
C HIS A 55 -7.02 -3.07 -9.18
N VAL A 56 -6.30 -2.52 -10.15
CA VAL A 56 -6.88 -1.68 -11.20
C VAL A 56 -6.96 -2.48 -12.50
N PRO A 57 -8.12 -3.10 -12.82
CA PRO A 57 -8.26 -3.95 -14.01
C PRO A 57 -8.48 -3.17 -15.31
N ASN A 58 -8.94 -1.92 -15.23
CA ASN A 58 -9.20 -1.05 -16.38
C ASN A 58 -8.57 0.33 -16.15
N ASP A 59 -8.23 1.03 -17.22
CA ASP A 59 -7.79 2.44 -17.15
C ASP A 59 -8.91 3.39 -16.68
N ALA A 60 -8.50 4.59 -16.29
CA ALA A 60 -9.40 5.57 -15.69
C ALA A 60 -10.44 6.10 -16.69
N GLU A 61 -10.07 6.20 -17.96
CA GLU A 61 -10.94 6.64 -19.05
C GLU A 61 -12.10 5.67 -19.25
N THR A 62 -11.82 4.38 -19.31
CA THR A 62 -12.82 3.31 -19.44
C THR A 62 -13.79 3.31 -18.25
N VAL A 63 -13.28 3.50 -17.03
CA VAL A 63 -14.12 3.53 -15.81
C VAL A 63 -15.00 4.79 -15.79
N ALA A 64 -14.43 5.94 -16.12
CA ALA A 64 -15.16 7.22 -16.17
C ALA A 64 -16.30 7.17 -17.19
N GLU A 65 -16.06 6.58 -18.37
CA GLU A 65 -17.09 6.39 -19.39
C GLU A 65 -18.27 5.52 -18.88
N ARG A 66 -17.97 4.38 -18.24
CA ARG A 66 -19.00 3.48 -17.69
C ARG A 66 -19.83 4.11 -16.57
N LEU A 67 -19.19 4.93 -15.74
CA LEU A 67 -19.83 5.66 -14.65
C LEU A 67 -20.50 6.97 -15.13
N GLN A 68 -20.31 7.35 -16.39
CA GLN A 68 -20.83 8.58 -16.99
C GLN A 68 -20.39 9.86 -16.26
N ILE A 69 -19.14 9.87 -15.79
CA ILE A 69 -18.49 11.02 -15.14
C ILE A 69 -17.23 11.43 -15.89
N SER A 70 -16.67 12.58 -15.55
CA SER A 70 -15.36 12.99 -16.08
C SER A 70 -14.21 12.23 -15.40
N VAL A 71 -13.06 12.12 -16.07
CA VAL A 71 -11.85 11.53 -15.47
C VAL A 71 -11.38 12.35 -14.27
N ASP A 72 -11.49 13.68 -14.32
CA ASP A 72 -11.12 14.57 -13.21
C ASP A 72 -12.00 14.32 -11.99
N GLU A 73 -13.32 14.22 -12.19
CA GLU A 73 -14.27 13.86 -11.12
C GLU A 73 -13.98 12.47 -10.55
N LEU A 74 -13.70 11.48 -11.41
CA LEU A 74 -13.29 10.14 -10.96
C LEU A 74 -12.04 10.21 -10.07
N GLN A 75 -11.02 10.97 -10.46
CA GLN A 75 -9.78 11.11 -9.68
C GLN A 75 -10.01 11.78 -8.33
N GLU A 76 -10.81 12.84 -8.29
CA GLU A 76 -11.17 13.54 -7.05
C GLU A 76 -11.91 12.60 -6.09
N ARG A 77 -12.93 11.88 -6.58
CA ARG A 77 -13.69 10.92 -5.77
C ARG A 77 -12.79 9.77 -5.31
N LEU A 78 -11.92 9.25 -6.17
CA LEU A 78 -10.96 8.19 -5.80
C LEU A 78 -9.98 8.64 -4.72
N ALA A 79 -9.56 9.91 -4.69
CA ALA A 79 -8.71 10.43 -3.61
C ALA A 79 -9.45 10.35 -2.26
N HIS A 80 -10.69 10.84 -2.21
CA HIS A 80 -11.52 10.76 -1.00
C HIS A 80 -11.83 9.32 -0.57
N ILE A 81 -12.09 8.43 -1.52
CA ILE A 81 -12.31 7.01 -1.24
C ILE A 81 -11.07 6.38 -0.63
N LYS A 82 -9.87 6.63 -1.20
CA LYS A 82 -8.61 6.11 -0.67
C LYS A 82 -8.37 6.57 0.77
N ASP A 83 -8.68 7.82 1.08
CA ASP A 83 -8.56 8.36 2.44
C ASP A 83 -9.51 7.67 3.42
N LYS A 84 -10.78 7.46 3.04
CA LYS A 84 -11.76 6.72 3.85
C LYS A 84 -11.32 5.28 4.11
N LEU A 85 -10.90 4.56 3.06
CA LEU A 85 -10.43 3.18 3.19
C LEU A 85 -9.14 3.09 4.00
N PHE A 86 -8.24 4.07 3.86
CA PHE A 86 -7.05 4.15 4.69
C PHE A 86 -7.42 4.34 6.16
N ALA A 87 -8.31 5.29 6.47
CA ALA A 87 -8.77 5.55 7.83
C ALA A 87 -9.50 4.35 8.46
N ALA A 88 -10.30 3.61 7.69
CA ALA A 88 -10.93 2.37 8.16
C ALA A 88 -9.89 1.27 8.41
N ARG A 89 -8.93 1.10 7.48
CA ARG A 89 -7.88 0.07 7.61
C ARG A 89 -6.96 0.32 8.80
N THR A 90 -6.67 1.58 9.15
CA THR A 90 -5.83 1.90 10.31
C THR A 90 -6.47 1.56 11.65
N GLN A 91 -7.78 1.30 11.70
CA GLN A 91 -8.45 0.77 12.89
C GLN A 91 -8.33 -0.75 13.03
N ARG A 92 -7.86 -1.45 11.99
CA ARG A 92 -7.61 -2.90 12.05
C ARG A 92 -6.31 -3.18 12.79
N VAL A 93 -6.19 -4.37 13.36
CA VAL A 93 -4.93 -4.85 13.92
C VAL A 93 -3.91 -4.92 12.79
N ALA A 94 -2.82 -4.16 12.88
CA ALA A 94 -1.76 -4.22 11.88
C ALA A 94 -1.01 -5.57 11.97
N PRO A 95 -0.48 -6.09 10.86
CA PRO A 95 0.41 -7.23 10.92
C PRO A 95 1.64 -6.91 11.77
N SER A 96 2.20 -7.94 12.41
CA SER A 96 3.36 -7.77 13.29
C SER A 96 4.56 -7.27 12.48
N LEU A 97 5.29 -6.31 13.02
CA LEU A 97 6.55 -5.85 12.44
C LEU A 97 7.67 -6.80 12.90
N ASP A 98 8.39 -7.43 11.97
CA ASP A 98 9.65 -8.10 12.28
C ASP A 98 10.77 -7.05 12.34
N ASP A 99 10.99 -6.56 13.55
CA ASP A 99 11.95 -5.52 13.87
C ASP A 99 13.42 -5.98 13.85
N LYS A 100 13.69 -7.24 13.44
CA LYS A 100 15.06 -7.69 13.22
C LYS A 100 15.76 -6.80 12.20
N ILE A 101 16.98 -6.41 12.55
CA ILE A 101 17.85 -5.62 11.67
C ILE A 101 18.99 -6.52 11.21
N LEU A 102 18.93 -6.95 9.95
CA LEU A 102 19.92 -7.86 9.37
C LEU A 102 21.02 -7.07 8.66
N ALA A 103 22.28 -7.33 9.03
CA ALA A 103 23.44 -6.60 8.50
C ALA A 103 23.53 -6.73 6.97
N ALA A 104 23.30 -7.94 6.44
CA ALA A 104 23.31 -8.19 5.00
C ALA A 104 22.25 -7.36 4.26
N TRP A 105 21.03 -7.25 4.80
CA TRP A 105 19.94 -6.51 4.15
C TRP A 105 20.12 -4.99 4.26
N ASN A 106 20.65 -4.52 5.39
CA ASN A 106 21.01 -3.12 5.56
C ASN A 106 22.17 -2.72 4.66
N GLY A 107 23.16 -3.59 4.47
CA GLY A 107 24.24 -3.40 3.50
C GLY A 107 23.74 -3.33 2.06
N LEU A 108 22.79 -4.20 1.68
CA LEU A 108 22.15 -4.15 0.37
C LEU A 108 21.36 -2.84 0.17
N MET A 109 20.53 -2.46 1.14
CA MET A 109 19.76 -1.21 1.10
C MET A 109 20.66 0.02 0.99
N LEU A 110 21.76 0.07 1.75
CA LEU A 110 22.76 1.13 1.67
C LEU A 110 23.32 1.26 0.25
N ALA A 111 23.79 0.15 -0.32
CA ALA A 111 24.38 0.14 -1.66
C ALA A 111 23.36 0.59 -2.73
N SER A 112 22.14 0.06 -2.68
CA SER A 112 21.08 0.42 -3.63
C SER A 112 20.65 1.88 -3.52
N LEU A 113 20.49 2.41 -2.31
CA LEU A 113 20.11 3.81 -2.11
C LEU A 113 21.22 4.77 -2.54
N ALA A 114 22.49 4.46 -2.24
CA ALA A 114 23.62 5.27 -2.69
C ALA A 114 23.74 5.30 -4.22
N GLU A 115 23.54 4.16 -4.89
CA GLU A 115 23.54 4.09 -6.35
C GLU A 115 22.36 4.86 -6.96
N ALA A 116 21.15 4.65 -6.43
CA ALA A 116 19.95 5.34 -6.90
C ALA A 116 20.04 6.86 -6.69
N ALA A 117 20.58 7.31 -5.56
CA ALA A 117 20.82 8.73 -5.30
C ALA A 117 21.73 9.36 -6.36
N ARG A 118 22.83 8.69 -6.70
CA ARG A 118 23.79 9.15 -7.71
C ARG A 118 23.19 9.21 -9.12
N VAL A 119 22.44 8.19 -9.52
CA VAL A 119 21.88 8.07 -10.88
C VAL A 119 20.66 8.96 -11.06
N LEU A 120 19.73 8.94 -10.10
CA LEU A 120 18.45 9.66 -10.17
C LEU A 120 18.53 11.08 -9.60
N LYS A 121 19.66 11.47 -9.02
CA LYS A 121 19.87 12.77 -8.35
C LYS A 121 18.83 13.04 -7.26
N ARG A 122 18.56 12.01 -6.44
CA ARG A 122 17.57 12.02 -5.36
C ARG A 122 18.25 12.19 -4.01
N GLU A 123 18.22 13.41 -3.49
CA GLU A 123 18.85 13.79 -2.22
C GLU A 123 18.30 13.00 -1.03
N ASP A 124 17.00 12.70 -1.03
CA ASP A 124 16.36 11.89 0.00
C ASP A 124 16.91 10.45 0.04
N TYR A 125 17.32 9.91 -1.10
CA TYR A 125 17.98 8.59 -1.15
C TYR A 125 19.41 8.67 -0.62
N LEU A 126 20.13 9.77 -0.87
CA LEU A 126 21.46 9.99 -0.30
C LEU A 126 21.38 10.06 1.23
N ILE A 127 20.47 10.87 1.77
CA ILE A 127 20.25 10.99 3.22
C ILE A 127 19.89 9.63 3.83
N ALA A 128 19.04 8.84 3.17
CA ALA A 128 18.69 7.51 3.64
C ALA A 128 19.89 6.55 3.63
N ALA A 129 20.75 6.62 2.60
CA ALA A 129 21.99 5.85 2.52
C ALA A 129 22.96 6.23 3.64
N GLU A 130 23.22 7.52 3.86
CA GLU A 130 24.12 8.00 4.92
C GLU A 130 23.67 7.51 6.30
N ARG A 131 22.38 7.65 6.63
CA ARG A 131 21.79 7.16 7.87
C ARG A 131 21.94 5.64 8.03
N ALA A 132 21.81 4.88 6.93
CA ALA A 132 22.01 3.44 6.95
C ALA A 132 23.47 3.08 7.22
N GLY A 133 24.42 3.78 6.59
CA GLY A 133 25.86 3.60 6.81
C GLY A 133 26.27 3.91 8.25
N GLU A 134 25.82 5.05 8.78
CA GLU A 134 26.03 5.42 10.18
C GLU A 134 25.46 4.39 11.15
N PHE A 135 24.26 3.86 10.85
CA PHE A 135 23.66 2.84 11.69
C PHE A 135 24.51 1.55 11.69
N ILE A 136 24.93 1.07 10.52
CA ILE A 136 25.76 -0.14 10.40
C ILE A 136 27.07 0.04 11.18
N LEU A 137 27.76 1.17 10.98
CA LEU A 137 29.06 1.41 11.61
C LEU A 137 28.99 1.54 13.14
N ASN A 138 27.92 2.15 13.65
CA ASN A 138 27.83 2.50 15.07
C ASN A 138 27.01 1.52 15.91
N HIS A 139 26.15 0.69 15.30
CA HIS A 139 25.16 -0.13 16.02
C HIS A 139 25.12 -1.61 15.61
N MET A 140 25.84 -2.02 14.56
CA MET A 140 25.88 -3.43 14.13
C MET A 140 27.30 -4.00 14.33
N THR A 141 27.51 -4.69 15.45
CA THR A 141 28.75 -5.41 15.80
C THR A 141 28.54 -6.91 15.79
#